data_AF-A0A958F8E9-F1
#
_entry.id   AF-A0A958F8E9-F1
#
_cell.length_a   1.000
_cell.length_b   1.000
_cell.length_c   1.000
_cell.angle_alpha   90.00
_cell.angle_beta   90.00
_cell.angle_gamma   90.00
#
_symmetry.space_group_name_H-M   'P 1'
#
loop_
_entity.id
_entity.type
_entity.pdbx_description
1 polymer ?
#
loop_
_entity_poly.entity_id
_entity_poly.type
_entity_poly.pdbx_seq_one_letter_code
_entity_poly.pdbx_strand_id
1 'polypeptide(L)' 'DVEWRHSISDIINALTGQGLRLEYFNEFPFSVYNCFPDMVEAGEGRWVFKDIGEKIPYLFSLKAWKL' A
#
# COMPACT_ATOMS: atom_id res chain seq x y z
N ASP A 1 -11.05 -12.84 -3.20
CA ASP A 1 -10.26 -12.14 -2.16
C ASP A 1 -9.42 -11.05 -2.79
N VAL A 2 -9.63 -9.80 -2.36
CA VAL A 2 -8.75 -8.67 -2.71
C VAL A 2 -7.77 -8.55 -1.55
N GLU A 3 -6.75 -9.38 -1.58
CA GLU A 3 -5.73 -9.44 -0.54
C GLU A 3 -4.38 -9.09 -1.14
N TRP A 4 -3.56 -8.40 -0.36
CA TRP A 4 -2.14 -8.35 -0.63
C TRP A 4 -1.61 -9.80 -0.62
N ARG A 5 -0.89 -10.21 -1.67
CA ARG A 5 -0.30 -11.56 -1.73
C ARG A 5 0.63 -11.87 -0.56
N HIS A 6 1.08 -10.83 0.13
CA HIS A 6 1.81 -10.89 1.39
C HIS A 6 1.14 -9.93 2.37
N SER A 7 0.86 -10.37 3.60
CA SER A 7 0.33 -9.46 4.60
C SER A 7 1.38 -8.39 4.94
N ILE A 8 0.95 -7.23 5.44
CA ILE A 8 1.88 -6.22 5.96
C ILE A 8 2.76 -6.81 7.07
N SER A 9 2.22 -7.74 7.88
CA SER A 9 2.98 -8.44 8.90
C SER A 9 4.13 -9.27 8.31
N ASP A 10 3.89 -10.00 7.21
CA ASP A 10 4.92 -10.79 6.54
C ASP A 10 6.05 -9.90 6.03
N ILE A 11 5.71 -8.77 5.41
CA ILE A 11 6.68 -7.82 4.85
C ILE A 11 7.53 -7.21 5.98
N ILE A 12 6.89 -6.72 7.05
CA ILE A 12 7.59 -6.09 8.18
C ILE A 12 8.48 -7.09 8.92
N ASN A 13 7.96 -8.30 9.19
CA ASN A 13 8.72 -9.33 9.90
C ASN A 13 9.87 -9.88 9.06
N ALA A 14 9.72 -9.99 7.74
CA ALA A 14 10.80 -10.41 6.85
C ALA A 14 11.97 -9.41 6.88
N LEU A 15 11.68 -8.11 6.81
CA LEU A 15 12.71 -7.06 6.84
C LEU A 15 13.40 -6.99 8.20
N THR A 16 12.63 -6.95 9.29
CA THR A 16 13.18 -6.85 10.65
C THR A 16 13.92 -8.13 11.06
N GLY A 17 13.45 -9.31 10.65
CA GLY A 17 14.13 -10.59 10.86
C GLY A 17 15.49 -10.69 10.17
N GLN A 18 15.71 -9.92 9.09
CA GLN A 18 17.01 -9.78 8.42
C GLN A 18 17.90 -8.68 9.04
N GLY A 19 17.47 -8.08 10.15
CA GLY A 19 18.20 -7.03 10.86
C GLY A 19 18.06 -5.64 10.24
N LEU A 20 17.14 -5.44 9.29
CA LEU A 20 16.81 -4.09 8.82
C LEU A 20 15.99 -3.36 9.88
N ARG A 21 16.27 -2.08 10.07
CA ARG A 21 15.49 -1.19 10.92
C ARG A 21 14.59 -0.33 10.05
N LEU A 22 13.29 -0.39 10.33
CA LEU A 22 12.31 0.49 9.68
C LEU A 22 12.56 1.95 10.10
N GLU A 23 12.56 2.83 9.10
CA GLU A 23 12.62 4.29 9.28
C GLU A 23 11.22 4.89 9.16
N TYR A 24 10.44 4.46 8.16
CA TYR A 24 9.03 4.81 8.04
C TYR A 24 8.22 3.73 7.34
N PHE A 25 6.92 3.79 7.54
CA PHE A 25 5.89 3.06 6.82
C PHE A 25 4.68 4.00 6.64
N ASN A 26 4.24 4.23 5.40
CA ASN A 26 3.11 5.11 5.08
C ASN A 26 2.10 4.37 4.22
N GLU A 27 0.83 4.50 4.53
CA GLU A 27 -0.26 3.96 3.71
C GLU A 27 -0.92 5.07 2.89
N PHE A 28 -1.40 4.70 1.70
CA PHE A 28 -2.02 5.63 0.76
C PHE A 28 -3.38 5.09 0.32
N PRO A 29 -4.45 5.90 0.45
CA PRO A 29 -5.81 5.43 0.24
C PRO A 29 -6.24 5.43 -1.24
N PHE A 30 -5.29 5.26 -2.16
CA PHE A 30 -5.51 5.27 -3.61
C PHE A 30 -4.55 4.32 -4.33
N SER A 31 -4.92 3.88 -5.52
CA SER A 31 -4.05 3.17 -6.45
C SER A 31 -3.48 4.12 -7.49
N VAL A 32 -2.29 3.83 -8.02
CA VAL A 32 -1.73 4.53 -9.20
C VAL A 32 -2.17 3.91 -10.52
N TYR A 33 -3.01 2.87 -10.46
CA TYR A 33 -3.57 2.18 -11.61
C TYR A 33 -5.09 2.06 -11.49
N ASN A 34 -5.80 2.21 -12.61
CA ASN A 34 -7.19 1.80 -12.75
C ASN A 34 -7.26 0.27 -12.92
N CYS A 35 -7.05 -0.47 -11.84
CA CYS A 35 -6.80 -1.91 -11.87
C CYS A 35 -8.03 -2.78 -11.57
N PHE A 36 -9.16 -2.18 -11.15
CA PHE A 36 -10.41 -2.89 -10.84
C PHE A 36 -11.62 -2.18 -11.49
N PRO A 37 -12.72 -2.92 -11.74
CA PRO A 37 -13.98 -2.31 -12.14
C PRO A 37 -14.44 -1.23 -11.15
N ASP A 38 -15.16 -0.21 -11.63
CA ASP A 38 -15.76 0.86 -10.81
C ASP A 38 -14.78 1.75 -10.04
N MET A 39 -13.50 1.72 -10.41
CA MET A 39 -12.56 2.75 -9.99
C MET A 39 -12.74 4.03 -10.80
N VAL A 40 -12.64 5.16 -10.12
CA VAL A 40 -12.71 6.51 -10.68
C VAL A 40 -11.46 7.30 -10.32
N GLU A 41 -11.08 8.24 -11.17
CA GLU A 41 -9.93 9.11 -10.93
C GLU A 41 -10.27 10.13 -9.82
N ALA A 42 -9.39 10.23 -8.83
CA ALA A 42 -9.51 11.09 -7.65
C ALA A 42 -8.26 11.99 -7.54
N GLY A 43 -7.98 12.72 -8.61
CA GLY A 43 -6.77 13.53 -8.78
C GLY A 43 -5.76 12.85 -9.71
N GLU A 44 -4.72 13.61 -10.08
CA GLU A 44 -3.78 13.21 -11.13
C GLU A 44 -3.13 11.85 -10.86
N GLY A 45 -3.51 10.85 -11.66
CA GLY A 45 -2.97 9.50 -11.58
C GLY A 45 -3.38 8.70 -10.33
N ARG A 46 -4.42 9.13 -9.60
CA ARG A 46 -4.93 8.43 -8.41
C ARG A 46 -6.29 7.84 -8.67
N TRP A 47 -6.48 6.58 -8.31
CA TRP A 47 -7.70 5.83 -8.57
C TRP A 47 -8.26 5.27 -7.27
N VAL A 48 -9.58 5.42 -7.09
CA VAL A 48 -10.33 4.94 -5.91
C VAL A 48 -11.64 4.29 -6.35
N PHE A 49 -12.20 3.37 -5.56
CA PHE A 49 -13.55 2.88 -5.86
C PHE A 49 -14.58 4.00 -5.70
N LYS A 50 -15.47 4.13 -6.68
CA LYS A 50 -16.50 5.18 -6.73
C LYS A 50 -17.29 5.34 -5.42
N ASP A 51 -17.69 4.23 -4.82
CA ASP A 51 -18.56 4.24 -3.64
C ASP A 51 -17.80 4.29 -2.30
N ILE A 52 -16.48 4.04 -2.33
CA ILE A 52 -15.65 3.96 -1.12
C ILE A 52 -14.78 5.20 -0.97
N GLY A 53 -14.29 5.77 -2.08
CA GLY A 53 -13.35 6.87 -2.10
C GLY A 53 -12.01 6.51 -1.44
N GLU A 54 -11.40 7.49 -0.79
CA GLU A 54 -10.09 7.39 -0.13
C GLU A 54 -10.13 6.72 1.25
N LYS A 55 -10.82 5.57 1.38
CA LYS A 55 -10.93 4.86 2.67
C LYS A 55 -10.14 3.55 2.75
N ILE A 56 -9.63 3.06 1.62
CA ILE A 56 -8.92 1.77 1.55
C ILE A 56 -7.45 2.03 1.20
N PRO A 57 -6.48 1.55 2.01
CA PRO A 57 -5.05 1.69 1.72
C PRO A 57 -4.62 0.72 0.60
N TYR A 58 -4.66 1.16 -0.66
CA TYR A 58 -4.24 0.33 -1.80
C TYR A 58 -2.73 0.31 -2.02
N LEU A 59 -2.01 1.29 -1.48
CA LEU A 59 -0.56 1.40 -1.62
C LEU A 59 0.06 1.69 -0.27
N PHE A 60 1.32 1.30 -0.13
CA PHE A 60 2.15 1.74 0.97
C PHE A 60 3.56 2.05 0.47
N SER A 61 4.31 2.83 1.24
CA SER A 61 5.75 2.98 1.08
C SER A 61 6.43 2.69 2.40
N LEU A 62 7.62 2.12 2.34
CA LEU A 62 8.45 1.92 3.52
C LEU A 62 9.90 2.23 3.19
N LYS A 63 10.64 2.63 4.22
CA LYS A 63 12.10 2.76 4.16
C LYS A 63 12.69 2.01 5.33
N ALA A 64 13.77 1.29 5.04
CA ALA A 64 14.52 0.55 6.04
C ALA A 64 16.02 0.64 5.73
N TRP A 65 16.85 0.44 6.74
CA TRP A 65 18.31 0.46 6.60
C TRP A 65 18.94 -0.64 7.46
N LYS A 66 20.16 -1.03 7.09
CA LYS A 66 21.00 -1.99 7.82
C LYS A 66 22.38 -1.37 8.00
N LEU A 67 23.00 -1.55 9.16
CA LEU A 67 24.39 -1.16 9.42
C LEU A 67 25.37 -2.13 8.77
#